data_AF-A0A8E1QXG6-F1
#
_entry.id   AF-A0A8E1QXG6-F1
#
_cell.length_a   1.000
_cell.length_b   1.000
_cell.length_c   1.000
_cell.angle_alpha   90.00
_cell.angle_beta   90.00
_cell.angle_gamma   90.00
#
_symmetry.space_group_name_H-M   'P 1'
#
loop_
_entity.id
_entity.type
_entity.pdbx_description
1 polymer ?
#
loop_
_entity_poly.entity_id
_entity_poly.type
_entity_poly.pdbx_seq_one_letter_code
_entity_poly.pdbx_strand_id
1 'polypeptide(L)'
;MFVSVSMFAQSPLKKMTKVDVNPLTERTVTKAQTTRISTGMAKAKANAAEKNASNYYLDYVDCAYNIGFSTRFHVAADVEFGNDGKVTFSNMLYASIFPDAKITGTLNAAGTEITIDNCQKIGSIQGSEVFLCRAHVDQSGNVTFDKENPLVLTYDKATGQIYAKDYQDSYLAITDDTYNGYYTIAGSLNYIPAEYFPAPTTHNYSYTDYDGKNHEGTVSMINLNLGNQEVCYVNGLFTEKMEDNQGNILADYSTAWTCAVYTESALTFPLFQTLADDIILAKLSGNQLYDGNIDFTYDAASDSYVQDSNYDLIDAFASQQGIGFSTSHKNSKIAKAGTAGVENVVNDGVNKDVVSTEYFDLSGRRISNIQKGAGIMVMKYADGTSKAVKVVK
;
A
#
# COMPACT_ATOMS: atom_id res chain seq x y z
N MET A 1 -19.39 18.42 -1.60
CA MET A 1 -20.30 18.47 -0.43
C MET A 1 -19.44 18.11 0.77
N PHE A 2 -19.08 19.08 1.63
CA PHE A 2 -18.25 18.83 2.81
C PHE A 2 -19.08 18.08 3.85
N VAL A 3 -18.61 16.90 4.25
CA VAL A 3 -19.27 16.10 5.28
C VAL A 3 -18.45 16.27 6.56
N SER A 4 -19.11 16.69 7.64
CA SER A 4 -18.49 16.76 8.97
C SER A 4 -17.96 15.39 9.40
N VAL A 5 -16.69 15.34 9.83
CA VAL A 5 -16.00 14.13 10.27
C VAL A 5 -16.63 13.53 11.56
N SER A 6 -17.43 14.32 12.30
CA SER A 6 -18.26 13.80 13.40
C SER A 6 -19.26 12.71 12.99
N MET A 7 -19.50 12.51 11.69
CA MET A 7 -20.33 11.41 11.19
C MET A 7 -19.58 10.07 11.06
N PHE A 8 -18.24 10.10 11.06
CA PHE A 8 -17.38 8.90 11.04
C PHE A 8 -17.23 8.27 12.42
N ALA A 9 -17.08 9.10 13.45
CA ALA A 9 -16.63 8.67 14.77
C ALA A 9 -17.59 7.75 15.56
N GLN A 10 -18.82 7.50 15.08
CA GLN A 10 -19.85 6.84 15.90
C GLN A 10 -20.86 5.98 15.14
N SER A 11 -20.60 5.57 13.89
CA SER A 11 -21.46 4.54 13.29
C SER A 11 -21.02 3.16 13.80
N PRO A 12 -21.89 2.36 14.45
CA PRO A 12 -21.53 0.99 14.80
C PRO A 12 -21.11 0.24 13.53
N LEU A 13 -20.12 -0.65 13.63
CA LEU A 13 -19.75 -1.58 12.56
C LEU A 13 -21.00 -2.20 11.96
N LYS A 14 -21.24 -1.92 10.67
CA LYS A 14 -22.50 -2.28 10.03
C LYS A 14 -22.34 -3.60 9.30
N LYS A 15 -23.26 -4.51 9.59
CA LYS A 15 -23.36 -5.79 8.90
C LYS A 15 -23.94 -5.57 7.50
N MET A 16 -23.23 -6.07 6.50
CA MET A 16 -23.62 -6.06 5.09
C MET A 16 -24.10 -7.45 4.66
N THR A 17 -24.98 -7.50 3.67
CA THR A 17 -25.48 -8.75 3.07
C THR A 17 -25.27 -8.79 1.55
N LYS A 18 -24.86 -7.67 0.97
CA LYS A 18 -24.60 -7.50 -0.45
C LYS A 18 -23.41 -6.57 -0.67
N VAL A 19 -22.70 -6.84 -1.76
CA VAL A 19 -21.75 -5.91 -2.35
C VAL A 19 -22.41 -5.19 -3.53
N ASP A 20 -21.99 -3.96 -3.81
CA ASP A 20 -22.33 -3.33 -5.09
C ASP A 20 -21.53 -3.99 -6.21
N VAL A 21 -22.22 -4.45 -7.26
CA VAL A 21 -21.65 -5.13 -8.44
C VAL A 21 -21.64 -4.28 -9.69
N ASN A 22 -22.11 -3.04 -9.65
CA ASN A 22 -21.87 -2.11 -10.74
C ASN A 22 -20.35 -1.84 -10.94
N PRO A 23 -19.49 -2.01 -9.92
CA PRO A 23 -18.06 -2.19 -10.09
C PRO A 23 -17.60 -3.52 -10.72
N LEU A 24 -18.43 -4.56 -10.85
CA LEU A 24 -17.96 -5.92 -11.18
C LEU A 24 -18.08 -6.31 -12.66
N THR A 25 -18.90 -5.64 -13.48
CA THR A 25 -19.10 -6.05 -14.89
C THR A 25 -18.26 -5.27 -15.90
N GLU A 26 -17.82 -4.05 -15.59
CA GLU A 26 -16.82 -3.30 -16.40
C GLU A 26 -15.41 -3.29 -15.78
N ARG A 27 -15.27 -3.56 -14.47
CA ARG A 27 -13.96 -3.46 -13.77
C ARG A 27 -13.21 -4.78 -13.58
N THR A 28 -13.81 -5.93 -13.90
CA THR A 28 -13.17 -7.27 -13.79
C THR A 28 -12.12 -7.54 -14.87
N VAL A 29 -12.15 -6.85 -16.01
CA VAL A 29 -11.32 -7.24 -17.16
C VAL A 29 -9.92 -6.62 -17.16
N THR A 30 -9.68 -5.53 -16.41
CA THR A 30 -8.42 -4.76 -16.54
C THR A 30 -7.63 -4.56 -15.23
N LYS A 31 -8.18 -4.83 -14.04
CA LYS A 31 -7.63 -4.26 -12.78
C LYS A 31 -7.38 -5.21 -11.60
N ALA A 32 -7.51 -6.51 -11.79
CA ALA A 32 -6.96 -7.50 -10.86
C ALA A 32 -5.79 -8.24 -11.53
N GLN A 33 -4.82 -7.50 -12.07
CA GLN A 33 -3.51 -8.10 -12.31
C GLN A 33 -2.84 -8.28 -10.96
N THR A 34 -3.16 -9.37 -10.29
CA THR A 34 -2.37 -9.82 -9.14
C THR A 34 -0.93 -9.90 -9.62
N THR A 35 -0.05 -9.14 -8.97
CA THR A 35 1.38 -9.12 -9.28
C THR A 35 1.91 -10.55 -9.24
N ARG A 36 2.25 -11.13 -10.40
CA ARG A 36 2.80 -12.48 -10.51
C ARG A 36 4.29 -12.41 -10.70
N ILE A 37 5.02 -13.02 -9.77
CA ILE A 37 6.48 -13.12 -9.87
C ILE A 37 6.82 -14.24 -10.86
N SER A 38 7.79 -13.99 -11.73
CA SER A 38 8.29 -15.01 -12.65
C SER A 38 9.46 -15.78 -12.02
N THR A 39 9.61 -17.04 -12.40
CA THR A 39 10.62 -17.97 -11.84
C THR A 39 12.08 -17.54 -12.07
N GLY A 40 12.31 -16.54 -12.93
CA GLY A 40 13.63 -15.96 -13.21
C GLY A 40 13.83 -14.56 -12.65
N MET A 41 12.84 -14.01 -11.91
CA MET A 41 12.98 -12.69 -11.31
C MET A 41 14.10 -12.70 -10.27
N ALA A 42 15.02 -11.76 -10.41
CA ALA A 42 16.09 -11.60 -9.43
C ALA A 42 15.50 -11.12 -8.10
N LYS A 43 15.85 -11.82 -7.03
CA LYS A 43 15.61 -11.33 -5.67
C LYS A 43 16.38 -10.02 -5.48
N ALA A 44 15.72 -9.04 -4.87
CA ALA A 44 16.41 -7.84 -4.44
C ALA A 44 17.51 -8.24 -3.45
N LYS A 45 18.73 -7.70 -3.61
CA LYS A 45 19.80 -7.93 -2.63
C LYS A 45 19.24 -7.46 -1.28
N ALA A 46 19.10 -8.41 -0.36
CA ALA A 46 18.33 -8.26 0.86
C ALA A 46 18.46 -6.87 1.47
N ASN A 47 17.32 -6.24 1.77
CA ASN A 47 17.25 -5.18 2.78
C ASN A 47 17.62 -5.79 4.14
N ALA A 48 18.91 -6.04 4.35
CA ALA A 48 19.47 -6.59 5.58
C ALA A 48 19.43 -5.59 6.76
N ALA A 49 18.69 -4.48 6.62
CA ALA A 49 18.75 -3.34 7.53
C ALA A 49 17.62 -3.32 8.57
N GLU A 50 16.49 -3.99 8.35
CA GLU A 50 15.36 -3.93 9.30
C GLU A 50 15.23 -5.21 10.11
N LYS A 51 15.73 -5.14 11.35
CA LYS A 51 15.44 -6.14 12.38
C LYS A 51 13.92 -6.18 12.59
N ASN A 52 13.30 -7.33 12.30
CA ASN A 52 11.84 -7.57 12.31
C ASN A 52 11.06 -7.12 11.06
N ALA A 53 11.70 -7.01 9.89
CA ALA A 53 10.96 -6.83 8.64
C ALA A 53 10.02 -8.02 8.35
N SER A 54 8.83 -7.74 7.83
CA SER A 54 7.88 -8.76 7.40
C SER A 54 8.46 -9.61 6.27
N ASN A 55 8.09 -10.89 6.25
CA ASN A 55 8.61 -11.83 5.25
C ASN A 55 7.78 -11.87 3.95
N TYR A 56 6.57 -11.32 3.96
CA TYR A 56 5.73 -11.12 2.78
C TYR A 56 5.12 -9.72 2.74
N TYR A 57 4.70 -9.32 1.54
CA TYR A 57 3.73 -8.24 1.34
C TYR A 57 2.49 -8.80 0.65
N LEU A 58 1.32 -8.37 1.09
CA LEU A 58 0.03 -8.82 0.61
C LEU A 58 -0.62 -7.74 -0.27
N ASP A 59 -0.95 -8.13 -1.50
CA ASP A 59 -1.89 -7.43 -2.38
C ASP A 59 -3.22 -8.19 -2.36
N TYR A 60 -4.35 -7.50 -2.20
CA TYR A 60 -5.66 -8.15 -2.17
C TYR A 60 -6.81 -7.21 -2.55
N VAL A 61 -7.92 -7.82 -3.00
CA VAL A 61 -9.19 -7.11 -3.19
C VAL A 61 -9.86 -6.93 -1.83
N ASP A 62 -10.19 -5.70 -1.49
CA ASP A 62 -10.89 -5.28 -0.28
C ASP A 62 -12.29 -4.77 -0.66
N CYS A 63 -13.17 -4.58 0.30
CA CYS A 63 -14.51 -4.04 0.06
C CYS A 63 -14.82 -2.92 1.03
N ALA A 64 -14.75 -1.68 0.53
CA ALA A 64 -15.09 -0.50 1.32
C ALA A 64 -16.61 -0.38 1.48
N TYR A 65 -17.05 -0.16 2.73
CA TYR A 65 -18.44 -0.04 3.12
C TYR A 65 -19.21 0.96 2.25
N ASN A 66 -20.32 0.52 1.66
CA ASN A 66 -21.19 1.32 0.78
C ASN A 66 -20.50 2.01 -0.43
N ILE A 67 -19.29 1.57 -0.79
CA ILE A 67 -18.56 2.03 -1.98
C ILE A 67 -18.31 0.88 -2.95
N GLY A 68 -17.96 -0.30 -2.42
CA GLY A 68 -17.74 -1.52 -3.18
C GLY A 68 -16.28 -1.97 -3.20
N PHE A 69 -15.95 -2.85 -4.16
CA PHE A 69 -14.62 -3.45 -4.25
C PHE A 69 -13.53 -2.43 -4.60
N SER A 70 -12.43 -2.54 -3.88
CA SER A 70 -11.19 -1.81 -4.06
C SER A 70 -10.01 -2.76 -3.97
N THR A 71 -8.79 -2.26 -4.16
CA THR A 71 -7.57 -3.08 -4.00
C THR A 71 -6.64 -2.44 -2.99
N ARG A 72 -6.18 -3.24 -2.03
CA ARG A 72 -5.14 -2.82 -1.08
C ARG A 72 -3.82 -3.44 -1.51
N PHE A 73 -2.76 -2.64 -1.50
CA PHE A 73 -1.45 -3.02 -2.00
C PHE A 73 -0.40 -2.99 -0.91
N HIS A 74 0.62 -3.82 -1.08
CA HIS A 74 1.88 -3.84 -0.34
C HIS A 74 1.70 -3.80 1.19
N VAL A 75 0.72 -4.56 1.69
CA VAL A 75 0.47 -4.66 3.13
C VAL A 75 1.49 -5.60 3.75
N ALA A 76 2.26 -5.12 4.72
CA ALA A 76 3.21 -5.96 5.46
C ALA A 76 2.48 -7.16 6.08
N ALA A 77 2.96 -8.36 5.81
CA ALA A 77 2.34 -9.59 6.27
C ALA A 77 3.39 -10.63 6.69
N ASP A 78 3.16 -11.26 7.83
CA ASP A 78 3.98 -12.38 8.28
C ASP A 78 3.28 -13.69 7.95
N VAL A 79 4.03 -14.59 7.32
CA VAL A 79 3.61 -15.97 7.04
C VAL A 79 4.59 -16.94 7.65
N GLU A 80 4.13 -17.74 8.61
CA GLU A 80 4.95 -18.71 9.34
C GLU A 80 4.58 -20.13 8.92
N PHE A 81 5.59 -20.91 8.51
CA PHE A 81 5.43 -22.34 8.19
C PHE A 81 5.87 -23.18 9.39
N GLY A 82 4.91 -23.85 10.02
CA GLY A 82 5.12 -24.76 11.14
C GLY A 82 5.63 -26.14 10.70
N ASN A 83 6.32 -26.83 11.60
CA ASN A 83 6.88 -28.16 11.34
C ASN A 83 5.81 -29.26 11.14
N ASP A 84 4.59 -29.02 11.59
CA ASP A 84 3.43 -29.92 11.47
C ASP A 84 2.59 -29.66 10.20
N GLY A 85 3.08 -28.82 9.29
CA GLY A 85 2.35 -28.41 8.09
C GLY A 85 1.36 -27.27 8.33
N LYS A 86 1.21 -26.77 9.56
CA LYS A 86 0.42 -25.56 9.81
C LYS A 86 1.08 -24.35 9.19
N VAL A 87 0.26 -23.45 8.69
CA VAL A 87 0.67 -22.14 8.20
C VAL A 87 -0.12 -21.08 8.94
N THR A 88 0.56 -20.06 9.46
CA THR A 88 -0.06 -18.94 10.17
C THR A 88 0.19 -17.67 9.37
N PHE A 89 -0.86 -16.88 9.17
CA PHE A 89 -0.82 -15.60 8.48
C PHE A 89 -1.20 -14.48 9.47
N SER A 90 -0.59 -13.30 9.33
CA SER A 90 -1.15 -12.08 9.91
C SER A 90 -2.56 -11.81 9.36
N ASN A 91 -3.48 -11.38 10.23
CA ASN A 91 -4.83 -11.03 9.80
C ASN A 91 -4.82 -9.77 8.91
N MET A 92 -5.54 -9.83 7.78
CA MET A 92 -5.69 -8.69 6.87
C MET A 92 -7.08 -8.03 6.94
N LEU A 93 -8.07 -8.69 7.52
CA LEU A 93 -9.46 -8.21 7.54
C LEU A 93 -9.71 -7.39 8.82
N TYR A 94 -10.02 -6.09 8.65
CA TYR A 94 -10.16 -5.14 9.76
C TYR A 94 -9.01 -5.24 10.77
N ALA A 95 -7.78 -5.17 10.27
CA ALA A 95 -6.57 -5.20 11.10
C ALA A 95 -6.53 -4.05 12.12
N SER A 96 -7.24 -2.94 11.88
CA SER A 96 -7.41 -1.84 12.86
C SER A 96 -8.14 -2.28 14.13
N ILE A 97 -9.05 -3.26 14.03
CA ILE A 97 -9.84 -3.81 15.15
C ILE A 97 -9.19 -5.08 15.69
N PHE A 98 -8.59 -5.89 14.81
CA PHE A 98 -7.98 -7.18 15.14
C PHE A 98 -6.50 -7.24 14.73
N PRO A 99 -5.63 -6.38 15.30
CA PRO A 99 -4.24 -6.27 14.88
C PRO A 99 -3.42 -7.53 15.21
N ASP A 100 -3.74 -8.18 16.32
CA ASP A 100 -3.02 -9.37 16.80
C ASP A 100 -3.65 -10.69 16.35
N ALA A 101 -4.80 -10.63 15.65
CA ALA A 101 -5.46 -11.83 15.17
C ALA A 101 -4.60 -12.51 14.11
N LYS A 102 -4.68 -13.84 14.10
CA LYS A 102 -3.97 -14.69 13.15
C LYS A 102 -4.96 -15.54 12.39
N ILE A 103 -4.67 -15.76 11.11
CA ILE A 103 -5.40 -16.69 10.26
C ILE A 103 -4.56 -17.95 10.14
N THR A 104 -5.13 -19.11 10.43
CA THR A 104 -4.43 -20.39 10.29
C THR A 104 -4.89 -21.15 9.05
N GLY A 105 -4.01 -22.03 8.56
CA GLY A 105 -4.29 -23.00 7.52
C GLY A 105 -3.30 -24.16 7.55
N THR A 106 -3.41 -25.07 6.58
CA THR A 106 -2.58 -26.27 6.48
C THR A 106 -1.99 -26.42 5.07
N LEU A 107 -0.67 -26.53 4.98
CA LEU A 107 0.05 -26.86 3.75
C LEU A 107 -0.12 -28.35 3.44
N ASN A 108 -0.52 -28.67 2.21
CA ASN A 108 -0.68 -30.05 1.77
C ASN A 108 0.67 -30.79 1.73
N ALA A 109 0.64 -32.13 1.74
CA ALA A 109 1.86 -32.95 1.71
C ALA A 109 2.71 -32.74 0.44
N ALA A 110 2.08 -32.34 -0.67
CA ALA A 110 2.78 -31.99 -1.91
C ALA A 110 3.55 -30.65 -1.78
N GLY A 111 3.23 -29.81 -0.78
CA GLY A 111 3.79 -28.50 -0.56
C GLY A 111 3.41 -27.48 -1.63
N THR A 112 2.22 -27.57 -2.21
CA THR A 112 1.79 -26.72 -3.33
C THR A 112 0.49 -25.97 -3.06
N GLU A 113 -0.25 -26.35 -2.01
CA GLU A 113 -1.54 -25.75 -1.68
C GLU A 113 -1.66 -25.58 -0.18
N ILE A 114 -2.24 -24.45 0.24
CA ILE A 114 -2.52 -24.13 1.64
C ILE A 114 -4.03 -24.00 1.78
N THR A 115 -4.64 -24.87 2.58
CA THR A 115 -6.07 -24.82 2.91
C THR A 115 -6.25 -23.95 4.15
N ILE A 116 -6.96 -22.83 4.03
CA ILE A 116 -7.26 -21.94 5.16
C ILE A 116 -8.26 -22.63 6.08
N ASP A 117 -8.07 -22.53 7.40
CA ASP A 117 -9.02 -23.09 8.37
C ASP A 117 -10.32 -22.26 8.31
N ASN A 118 -11.43 -22.90 7.93
CA ASN A 118 -12.70 -22.19 7.76
C ASN A 118 -13.42 -22.03 9.10
N CYS A 119 -14.27 -20.99 9.20
CA CYS A 119 -15.07 -20.69 10.38
C CYS A 119 -14.25 -20.50 11.68
N GLN A 120 -12.97 -20.11 11.57
CA GLN A 120 -12.13 -19.86 12.73
C GLN A 120 -12.52 -18.54 13.42
N LYS A 121 -12.50 -18.52 14.77
CA LYS A 121 -12.78 -17.29 15.54
C LYS A 121 -11.64 -16.29 15.36
N ILE A 122 -11.98 -15.07 14.96
CA ILE A 122 -11.02 -13.96 14.77
C ILE A 122 -11.01 -13.03 15.99
N GLY A 123 -12.15 -12.80 16.63
CA GLY A 123 -12.24 -11.89 17.75
C GLY A 123 -13.66 -11.65 18.21
N SER A 124 -13.92 -10.43 18.70
CA SER A 124 -15.27 -9.99 19.08
C SER A 124 -15.50 -8.53 18.69
N ILE A 125 -16.70 -8.22 18.20
CA ILE A 125 -17.19 -6.87 17.92
C ILE A 125 -18.39 -6.62 18.83
N GLN A 126 -18.33 -5.56 19.65
CA GLN A 126 -19.46 -5.16 20.51
C GLN A 126 -19.99 -6.29 21.41
N GLY A 127 -19.12 -7.19 21.86
CA GLY A 127 -19.48 -8.34 22.71
C GLY A 127 -19.94 -9.59 21.96
N SER A 128 -20.11 -9.53 20.64
CA SER A 128 -20.41 -10.69 19.78
C SER A 128 -19.14 -11.26 19.18
N GLU A 129 -18.98 -12.59 19.23
CA GLU A 129 -17.87 -13.28 18.56
C GLU A 129 -17.99 -13.17 17.04
N VAL A 130 -16.84 -13.06 16.37
CA VAL A 130 -16.77 -13.02 14.91
C VAL A 130 -15.81 -14.06 14.36
N PHE A 131 -16.14 -14.57 13.18
CA PHE A 131 -15.51 -15.73 12.55
C PHE A 131 -15.08 -15.39 11.12
N LEU A 132 -13.95 -15.94 10.70
CA LEU A 132 -13.50 -15.92 9.31
C LEU A 132 -14.18 -17.05 8.55
N CYS A 133 -14.88 -16.75 7.46
CA CYS A 133 -15.57 -17.74 6.65
C CYS A 133 -15.34 -17.50 5.17
N ARG A 134 -15.23 -18.57 4.39
CA ARG A 134 -15.27 -18.47 2.92
C ARG A 134 -16.61 -17.91 2.47
N ALA A 135 -16.56 -16.98 1.53
CA ALA A 135 -17.72 -16.37 0.93
C ALA A 135 -17.74 -16.57 -0.59
N HIS A 136 -18.94 -16.47 -1.16
CA HIS A 136 -19.20 -16.45 -2.59
C HIS A 136 -20.00 -15.20 -2.92
N VAL A 137 -19.61 -14.52 -3.99
CA VAL A 137 -20.29 -13.32 -4.48
C VAL A 137 -20.90 -13.63 -5.83
N ASP A 138 -22.23 -13.55 -5.94
CA ASP A 138 -22.90 -13.77 -7.22
C ASP A 138 -22.88 -12.51 -8.12
N GLN A 139 -23.33 -12.67 -9.37
CA GLN A 139 -23.38 -11.57 -10.35
C GLN A 139 -24.31 -10.42 -9.95
N SER A 140 -25.21 -10.63 -8.98
CA SER A 140 -26.11 -9.60 -8.43
C SER A 140 -25.59 -9.00 -7.12
N GLY A 141 -24.42 -9.45 -6.64
CA GLY A 141 -23.77 -8.95 -5.44
C GLY A 141 -24.23 -9.59 -4.16
N ASN A 142 -25.06 -10.64 -4.24
CA ASN A 142 -25.44 -11.35 -3.04
C ASN A 142 -24.24 -12.14 -2.53
N VAL A 143 -24.00 -12.03 -1.22
CA VAL A 143 -22.94 -12.76 -0.54
C VAL A 143 -23.54 -13.98 0.13
N THR A 144 -22.97 -15.15 -0.13
CA THR A 144 -23.30 -16.40 0.55
C THR A 144 -22.05 -16.98 1.20
N PHE A 145 -22.22 -17.79 2.25
CA PHE A 145 -21.10 -18.30 3.04
C PHE A 145 -21.01 -19.81 2.90
N ASP A 146 -19.81 -20.30 2.62
CA ASP A 146 -19.52 -21.71 2.45
C ASP A 146 -18.69 -22.19 3.61
N LYS A 147 -19.36 -22.84 4.56
CA LYS A 147 -18.73 -23.36 5.79
C LYS A 147 -18.01 -24.68 5.56
N GLU A 148 -18.40 -25.42 4.54
CA GLU A 148 -17.98 -26.82 4.34
C GLU A 148 -16.77 -26.92 3.43
N ASN A 149 -16.58 -25.96 2.51
CA ASN A 149 -15.46 -25.96 1.57
C ASN A 149 -14.52 -24.78 1.86
N PRO A 150 -13.42 -24.99 2.58
CA PRO A 150 -12.48 -23.91 2.89
C PRO A 150 -11.82 -23.31 1.64
N LEU A 151 -11.29 -22.09 1.77
CA LEU A 151 -10.48 -21.48 0.73
C LEU A 151 -9.14 -22.21 0.60
N VAL A 152 -8.73 -22.50 -0.63
CA VAL A 152 -7.41 -23.08 -0.95
C VAL A 152 -6.57 -22.07 -1.72
N LEU A 153 -5.39 -21.77 -1.18
CA LEU A 153 -4.38 -20.94 -1.82
C LEU A 153 -3.33 -21.82 -2.49
N THR A 154 -2.83 -21.37 -3.63
CA THR A 154 -1.66 -21.95 -4.29
C THR A 154 -0.39 -21.45 -3.62
N TYR A 155 0.56 -22.34 -3.37
CA TYR A 155 1.93 -22.03 -2.98
C TYR A 155 2.88 -22.41 -4.12
N ASP A 156 3.43 -21.42 -4.80
CA ASP A 156 4.44 -21.63 -5.83
C ASP A 156 5.82 -21.80 -5.18
N LYS A 157 6.30 -23.04 -5.13
CA LYS A 157 7.62 -23.37 -4.55
C LYS A 157 8.79 -22.68 -5.24
N ALA A 158 8.64 -22.33 -6.51
CA ALA A 158 9.76 -21.81 -7.29
C ALA A 158 10.03 -20.34 -6.95
N THR A 159 8.96 -19.58 -6.67
CA THR A 159 9.05 -18.18 -6.29
C THR A 159 8.87 -17.95 -4.79
N GLY A 160 8.19 -18.86 -4.09
CA GLY A 160 7.72 -18.68 -2.72
C GLY A 160 6.38 -17.94 -2.63
N GLN A 161 5.78 -17.54 -3.75
CA GLN A 161 4.54 -16.76 -3.77
C GLN A 161 3.33 -17.60 -3.32
N ILE A 162 2.43 -17.00 -2.52
CA ILE A 162 1.16 -17.63 -2.08
C ILE A 162 0.00 -16.84 -2.65
N TYR A 163 -0.97 -17.49 -3.29
CA TYR A 163 -2.04 -16.76 -3.95
C TYR A 163 -3.33 -17.54 -4.19
N ALA A 164 -4.43 -16.80 -4.32
CA ALA A 164 -5.68 -17.30 -4.86
C ALA A 164 -5.56 -17.56 -6.37
N LYS A 165 -5.94 -18.77 -6.82
CA LYS A 165 -5.88 -19.17 -8.23
C LYS A 165 -7.03 -18.57 -9.06
N ASP A 166 -8.23 -18.57 -8.49
CA ASP A 166 -9.42 -17.97 -9.08
C ASP A 166 -9.84 -16.78 -8.21
N TYR A 167 -9.81 -15.58 -8.79
CA TYR A 167 -10.16 -14.37 -8.06
C TYR A 167 -11.66 -14.30 -7.73
N GLN A 168 -12.52 -14.93 -8.55
CA GLN A 168 -13.98 -14.92 -8.38
C GLN A 168 -14.45 -15.91 -7.30
N ASP A 169 -13.59 -16.82 -6.86
CA ASP A 169 -13.89 -17.85 -5.88
C ASP A 169 -12.83 -17.89 -4.76
N SER A 170 -12.41 -16.71 -4.32
CA SER A 170 -11.33 -16.55 -3.34
C SER A 170 -11.70 -15.70 -2.13
N TYR A 171 -12.99 -15.50 -1.89
CA TYR A 171 -13.42 -14.55 -0.87
C TYR A 171 -13.36 -15.15 0.54
N LEU A 172 -12.83 -14.37 1.47
CA LEU A 172 -12.92 -14.57 2.90
C LEU A 172 -13.65 -13.37 3.53
N ALA A 173 -14.55 -13.64 4.45
CA ALA A 173 -15.34 -12.63 5.13
C ALA A 173 -15.28 -12.81 6.65
N ILE A 174 -15.36 -11.71 7.38
CA ILE A 174 -15.62 -11.74 8.82
C ILE A 174 -17.14 -11.69 9.03
N THR A 175 -17.70 -12.72 9.67
CA THR A 175 -19.13 -12.86 9.98
C THR A 175 -19.36 -13.00 11.47
N ASP A 176 -20.61 -12.89 11.92
CA ASP A 176 -20.99 -13.44 13.23
C ASP A 176 -21.40 -14.93 13.10
N ASP A 177 -21.84 -15.51 14.21
CA ASP A 177 -22.26 -16.92 14.31
C ASP A 177 -23.51 -17.28 13.49
N THR A 178 -24.27 -16.28 13.02
CA THR A 178 -25.47 -16.50 12.20
C THR A 178 -25.17 -16.66 10.72
N TYR A 179 -24.00 -16.22 10.25
CA TYR A 179 -23.60 -16.23 8.83
C TYR A 179 -24.66 -15.62 7.90
N ASN A 180 -25.45 -14.65 8.36
CA ASN A 180 -26.48 -13.98 7.54
C ASN A 180 -26.01 -12.62 6.99
N GLY A 181 -24.71 -12.38 7.02
CA GLY A 181 -24.04 -11.18 6.54
C GLY A 181 -22.60 -11.11 7.06
N TYR A 182 -21.87 -10.09 6.64
CA TYR A 182 -20.46 -9.90 6.93
C TYR A 182 -20.17 -8.47 7.39
N TYR A 183 -19.07 -8.30 8.11
CA TYR A 183 -18.53 -7.00 8.52
C TYR A 183 -17.49 -6.48 7.52
N THR A 184 -16.67 -7.38 6.98
CA THR A 184 -15.69 -7.10 5.93
C THR A 184 -15.47 -8.35 5.07
N ILE A 185 -15.08 -8.17 3.81
CA ILE A 185 -14.83 -9.23 2.84
C ILE A 185 -13.62 -8.87 1.99
N ALA A 186 -12.72 -9.83 1.81
CA ALA A 186 -11.53 -9.73 0.97
C ALA A 186 -11.48 -10.88 -0.02
N GLY A 187 -10.79 -10.70 -1.14
CA GLY A 187 -10.53 -11.75 -2.12
C GLY A 187 -9.23 -11.52 -2.88
N SER A 188 -8.94 -12.36 -3.88
CA SER A 188 -7.76 -12.24 -4.75
C SER A 188 -6.43 -12.15 -3.98
N LEU A 189 -6.32 -12.88 -2.87
CA LEU A 189 -5.16 -12.81 -1.97
C LEU A 189 -3.87 -13.13 -2.73
N ASN A 190 -2.85 -12.30 -2.56
CA ASN A 190 -1.57 -12.44 -3.23
C ASN A 190 -0.40 -12.02 -2.32
N TYR A 191 0.18 -13.00 -1.63
CA TYR A 191 1.36 -12.81 -0.79
C TYR A 191 2.63 -12.98 -1.63
N ILE A 192 3.39 -11.89 -1.74
CA ILE A 192 4.65 -11.82 -2.48
C ILE A 192 5.79 -11.81 -1.46
N PRO A 193 6.79 -12.69 -1.58
CA PRO A 193 7.92 -12.70 -0.63
C PRO A 193 8.64 -11.35 -0.63
N ALA A 194 8.96 -10.85 0.55
CA ALA A 194 9.57 -9.53 0.72
C ALA A 194 10.91 -9.39 -0.01
N GLU A 195 11.64 -10.49 -0.20
CA GLU A 195 12.91 -10.55 -0.92
C GLU A 195 12.83 -10.19 -2.42
N TYR A 196 11.63 -10.08 -3.00
CA TYR A 196 11.48 -9.58 -4.38
C TYR A 196 11.35 -8.06 -4.47
N PHE A 197 11.06 -7.37 -3.35
CA PHE A 197 10.91 -5.92 -3.37
C PHE A 197 12.28 -5.25 -3.15
N PRO A 198 12.72 -4.39 -4.08
CA PRO A 198 13.88 -3.54 -3.82
C PRO A 198 13.58 -2.52 -2.73
N ALA A 199 14.64 -1.92 -2.18
CA ALA A 199 14.50 -0.83 -1.24
C ALA A 199 13.67 0.32 -1.85
N PRO A 200 12.71 0.89 -1.09
CA PRO A 200 12.02 2.08 -1.54
C PRO A 200 13.00 3.23 -1.81
N THR A 201 12.72 3.99 -2.85
CA THR A 201 13.41 5.24 -3.15
C THR A 201 12.53 6.41 -2.75
N THR A 202 13.10 7.42 -2.09
CA THR A 202 12.36 8.61 -1.64
C THR A 202 12.38 9.66 -2.74
N HIS A 203 11.22 10.23 -3.08
CA HIS A 203 11.07 11.28 -4.10
C HIS A 203 10.33 12.47 -3.52
N ASN A 204 10.69 13.68 -3.96
CA ASN A 204 9.95 14.88 -3.56
C ASN A 204 8.53 14.82 -4.11
N TYR A 205 7.57 15.23 -3.29
CA TYR A 205 6.15 15.29 -3.63
C TYR A 205 5.59 16.66 -3.28
N SER A 206 4.79 17.24 -4.16
CA SER A 206 4.09 18.49 -3.90
C SER A 206 2.68 18.44 -4.45
N TYR A 207 1.73 19.12 -3.81
CA TYR A 207 0.36 19.22 -4.29
C TYR A 207 -0.30 20.52 -3.79
N THR A 208 -1.44 20.87 -4.39
CA THR A 208 -2.33 21.92 -3.90
C THR A 208 -3.57 21.28 -3.30
N ASP A 209 -3.93 21.67 -2.07
CA ASP A 209 -5.12 21.15 -1.39
C ASP A 209 -6.43 21.83 -1.84
N TYR A 210 -7.55 21.40 -1.29
CA TYR A 210 -8.87 21.98 -1.57
C TYR A 210 -8.95 23.48 -1.23
N ASP A 211 -8.23 23.91 -0.19
CA ASP A 211 -8.17 25.32 0.25
C ASP A 211 -7.25 26.17 -0.65
N GLY A 212 -6.61 25.57 -1.65
CA GLY A 212 -5.65 26.23 -2.52
C GLY A 212 -4.27 26.43 -1.89
N LYS A 213 -3.97 25.74 -0.78
CA LYS A 213 -2.65 25.79 -0.12
C LYS A 213 -1.74 24.77 -0.77
N ASN A 214 -0.49 25.15 -0.97
CA ASN A 214 0.54 24.25 -1.47
C ASN A 214 1.20 23.51 -0.32
N HIS A 215 1.40 22.22 -0.53
CA HIS A 215 2.09 21.32 0.38
C HIS A 215 3.30 20.71 -0.32
N GLU A 216 4.36 20.49 0.44
CA GLU A 216 5.56 19.79 0.01
C GLU A 216 5.89 18.69 1.02
N GLY A 217 6.40 17.58 0.51
CA GLY A 217 6.76 16.39 1.29
C GLY A 217 7.51 15.40 0.42
N THR A 218 7.38 14.13 0.76
CA THR A 218 8.06 13.04 0.04
C THR A 218 7.16 11.82 -0.11
N VAL A 219 7.34 11.10 -1.21
CA VAL A 219 6.78 9.77 -1.42
C VAL A 219 7.89 8.73 -1.45
N SER A 220 7.57 7.50 -1.05
CA SER A 220 8.43 6.34 -1.23
C SER A 220 7.94 5.53 -2.42
N MET A 221 8.83 5.16 -3.34
CA MET A 221 8.52 4.43 -4.56
C MET A 221 9.32 3.13 -4.64
N ILE A 222 8.62 2.02 -4.95
CA ILE A 222 9.21 0.72 -5.26
C ILE A 222 8.80 0.33 -6.67
N ASN A 223 9.76 0.29 -7.58
CA ASN A 223 9.53 -0.22 -8.93
C ASN A 223 9.78 -1.72 -8.97
N LEU A 224 8.80 -2.46 -9.48
CA LEU A 224 8.86 -3.91 -9.62
C LEU A 224 8.58 -4.30 -11.07
N ASN A 225 9.57 -4.89 -11.72
CA ASN A 225 9.46 -5.36 -13.10
C ASN A 225 8.94 -6.79 -13.13
N LEU A 226 7.74 -7.01 -13.65
CA LEU A 226 7.04 -8.30 -13.72
C LEU A 226 7.32 -9.05 -15.04
N GLY A 227 8.26 -8.55 -15.85
CA GLY A 227 8.65 -9.11 -17.14
C GLY A 227 7.91 -8.50 -18.32
N ASN A 228 6.57 -8.49 -18.29
CA ASN A 228 5.73 -7.90 -19.33
C ASN A 228 5.18 -6.50 -18.98
N GLN A 229 5.33 -6.10 -17.73
CA GLN A 229 4.83 -4.84 -17.19
C GLN A 229 5.69 -4.45 -16.00
N GLU A 230 5.89 -3.14 -15.83
CA GLU A 230 6.49 -2.60 -14.62
C GLU A 230 5.37 -1.93 -13.81
N VAL A 231 5.38 -2.21 -12.52
CA VAL A 231 4.47 -1.58 -11.56
C VAL A 231 5.29 -0.74 -10.58
N CYS A 232 4.72 0.35 -10.12
CA CYS A 232 5.32 1.22 -9.12
C CYS A 232 4.40 1.29 -7.90
N TYR A 233 4.87 0.74 -6.78
CA TYR A 233 4.21 0.93 -5.50
C TYR A 233 4.63 2.28 -4.93
N VAL A 234 3.66 3.11 -4.53
CA VAL A 234 3.89 4.45 -4.00
C VAL A 234 3.21 4.62 -2.65
N ASN A 235 3.99 4.94 -1.63
CA ASN A 235 3.53 5.31 -0.30
C ASN A 235 3.74 6.81 -0.06
N GLY A 236 2.82 7.42 0.67
CA GLY A 236 2.86 8.84 1.00
C GLY A 236 2.18 9.77 -0.02
N LEU A 237 1.41 9.24 -0.99
CA LEU A 237 0.53 10.08 -1.82
C LEU A 237 -0.53 10.79 -0.98
N PHE A 238 -0.96 10.12 0.10
CA PHE A 238 -1.79 10.65 1.17
C PHE A 238 -1.06 10.35 2.48
N THR A 239 -0.75 11.39 3.26
CA THR A 239 -0.09 11.27 4.58
C THR A 239 -0.93 11.90 5.69
N GLU A 240 -2.06 12.49 5.30
CA GLU A 240 -3.03 13.11 6.17
C GLU A 240 -3.62 12.06 7.11
N LYS A 241 -4.06 12.52 8.27
CA LYS A 241 -4.85 11.72 9.19
C LYS A 241 -6.27 12.23 9.15
N MET A 242 -7.23 11.32 9.07
CA MET A 242 -8.60 11.68 9.31
C MET A 242 -8.81 11.70 10.82
N GLU A 243 -9.21 12.87 11.35
CA GLU A 243 -9.47 13.05 12.77
C GLU A 243 -10.92 13.46 12.99
N ASP A 244 -11.54 12.97 14.08
CA ASP A 244 -12.83 13.47 14.50
C ASP A 244 -12.74 14.89 15.10
N ASN A 245 -13.89 15.48 15.44
CA ASN A 245 -13.95 16.83 16.03
C ASN A 245 -13.32 16.91 17.44
N GLN A 246 -12.86 15.79 18.00
CA GLN A 246 -12.17 15.69 19.28
C GLN A 246 -10.67 15.40 19.11
N GLY A 247 -10.17 15.28 17.88
CA GLY A 247 -8.78 14.97 17.56
C GLY A 247 -8.42 13.49 17.66
N ASN A 248 -9.41 12.59 17.72
CA ASN A 248 -9.15 11.15 17.64
C ASN A 248 -8.90 10.77 16.18
N ILE A 249 -7.80 10.04 15.94
CA ILE A 249 -7.47 9.53 14.61
C ILE A 249 -8.45 8.41 14.25
N LEU A 250 -9.25 8.66 13.22
CA LEU A 250 -10.20 7.72 12.63
C LEU A 250 -9.56 6.87 11.53
N ALA A 251 -8.62 7.47 10.79
CA ALA A 251 -7.83 6.77 9.79
C ALA A 251 -6.46 7.42 9.64
N ASP A 252 -5.43 6.59 9.44
CA ASP A 252 -4.05 7.01 9.23
C ASP A 252 -3.57 6.48 7.88
N TYR A 253 -3.37 7.39 6.93
CA TYR A 253 -2.97 7.02 5.56
C TYR A 253 -1.46 6.82 5.43
N SER A 254 -0.65 7.11 6.46
CA SER A 254 0.81 7.08 6.36
C SER A 254 1.38 5.70 6.01
N THR A 255 0.64 4.63 6.29
CA THR A 255 1.04 3.25 5.97
C THR A 255 0.46 2.74 4.64
N ALA A 256 -0.38 3.54 3.97
CA ALA A 256 -1.06 3.15 2.76
C ALA A 256 -0.10 3.12 1.57
N TRP A 257 -0.11 2.02 0.83
CA TRP A 257 0.55 1.92 -0.46
C TRP A 257 -0.48 1.89 -1.58
N THR A 258 -0.17 2.64 -2.62
CA THR A 258 -0.89 2.61 -3.90
C THR A 258 0.00 1.96 -4.95
N CYS A 259 -0.59 1.46 -6.04
CA CYS A 259 0.13 0.84 -7.14
C CYS A 259 -0.24 1.51 -8.46
N ALA A 260 0.76 1.93 -9.22
CA ALA A 260 0.60 2.45 -10.58
C ALA A 260 1.17 1.48 -11.60
N VAL A 261 0.60 1.49 -12.80
CA VAL A 261 1.31 1.00 -13.99
C VAL A 261 2.41 2.01 -14.32
N TYR A 262 3.64 1.53 -14.42
CA TYR A 262 4.80 2.37 -14.66
C TYR A 262 5.24 2.31 -16.12
N THR A 263 5.53 3.49 -16.67
CA THR A 263 6.30 3.67 -17.90
C THR A 263 7.25 4.85 -17.70
N GLU A 264 8.30 4.93 -18.50
CA GLU A 264 9.21 6.10 -18.50
C GLU A 264 8.48 7.44 -18.71
N SER A 265 7.33 7.41 -19.39
CA SER A 265 6.53 8.59 -19.71
C SER A 265 5.42 8.89 -18.73
N ALA A 266 5.02 7.94 -17.86
CA ALA A 266 3.84 8.10 -17.02
C ALA A 266 3.77 7.10 -15.87
N LEU A 267 3.17 7.55 -14.76
CA LEU A 267 2.59 6.71 -13.71
C LEU A 267 1.06 6.76 -13.85
N THR A 268 0.44 5.63 -14.16
CA THR A 268 -1.02 5.52 -14.28
C THR A 268 -1.56 4.77 -13.08
N PHE A 269 -2.28 5.46 -12.20
CA PHE A 269 -2.90 4.86 -11.02
C PHE A 269 -4.34 4.41 -11.33
N PRO A 270 -4.64 3.12 -11.28
CA PRO A 270 -6.02 2.65 -11.19
C PRO A 270 -6.69 3.24 -9.95
N LEU A 271 -7.87 3.85 -10.06
CA LEU A 271 -8.61 4.31 -8.89
C LEU A 271 -9.33 3.14 -8.18
N PHE A 272 -9.95 3.43 -7.04
CA PHE A 272 -10.51 2.46 -6.10
C PHE A 272 -9.41 1.57 -5.47
N GLN A 273 -8.33 2.22 -5.01
CA GLN A 273 -7.34 1.58 -4.15
C GLN A 273 -7.62 1.92 -2.69
N THR A 274 -7.49 0.98 -1.77
CA THR A 274 -7.81 1.22 -0.36
C THR A 274 -6.68 2.00 0.32
N LEU A 275 -7.01 3.14 0.92
CA LEU A 275 -6.07 3.96 1.70
C LEU A 275 -6.11 3.58 3.19
N ALA A 276 -7.29 3.30 3.71
CA ALA A 276 -7.52 2.78 5.06
C ALA A 276 -8.85 2.01 5.06
N ASP A 277 -9.21 1.40 6.19
CA ASP A 277 -10.47 0.67 6.31
C ASP A 277 -11.65 1.58 5.91
N ASP A 278 -12.46 1.13 4.95
CA ASP A 278 -13.60 1.85 4.37
C ASP A 278 -13.28 3.18 3.65
N ILE A 279 -12.02 3.45 3.33
CA ILE A 279 -11.56 4.67 2.64
C ILE A 279 -10.76 4.29 1.40
N ILE A 280 -11.15 4.84 0.24
CA ILE A 280 -10.53 4.55 -1.06
C ILE A 280 -9.94 5.79 -1.72
N LEU A 281 -9.01 5.57 -2.63
CA LEU A 281 -8.50 6.55 -3.57
C LEU A 281 -9.49 6.72 -4.73
N ALA A 282 -9.96 7.94 -4.97
CA ALA A 282 -10.83 8.28 -6.09
C ALA A 282 -10.39 9.59 -6.74
N LYS A 283 -11.04 9.99 -7.84
CA LYS A 283 -10.83 11.31 -8.45
C LYS A 283 -12.12 12.09 -8.61
N LEU A 284 -12.00 13.41 -8.57
CA LEU A 284 -13.08 14.36 -8.70
C LEU A 284 -12.82 15.27 -9.90
N SER A 285 -13.85 15.58 -10.69
CA SER A 285 -13.84 16.74 -11.59
C SER A 285 -15.10 17.58 -11.30
N GLY A 286 -14.89 18.80 -10.80
CA GLY A 286 -15.97 19.61 -10.25
C GLY A 286 -16.63 18.92 -9.04
N ASN A 287 -17.90 18.55 -9.15
CA ASN A 287 -18.65 17.84 -8.11
C ASN A 287 -18.93 16.36 -8.45
N GLN A 288 -18.32 15.84 -9.52
CA GLN A 288 -18.57 14.48 -9.99
C GLN A 288 -17.40 13.57 -9.64
N LEU A 289 -17.70 12.46 -8.97
CA LEU A 289 -16.75 11.39 -8.67
C LEU A 289 -16.62 10.48 -9.89
N TYR A 290 -15.39 10.21 -10.30
CA TYR A 290 -15.08 9.36 -11.44
C TYR A 290 -14.36 8.10 -10.99
N ASP A 291 -14.72 6.99 -11.62
CA ASP A 291 -13.90 5.78 -11.65
C ASP A 291 -12.92 5.83 -12.84
N GLY A 292 -12.14 4.77 -13.02
CA GLY A 292 -11.08 4.73 -14.03
C GLY A 292 -9.70 4.97 -13.44
N ASN A 293 -8.86 5.75 -14.11
CA ASN A 293 -7.46 5.95 -13.73
C ASN A 293 -7.17 7.45 -13.54
N ILE A 294 -6.09 7.76 -12.83
CA ILE A 294 -5.46 9.08 -12.87
C ILE A 294 -4.01 8.93 -13.37
N ASP A 295 -3.65 9.77 -14.33
CA ASP A 295 -2.32 9.76 -14.94
C ASP A 295 -1.46 10.87 -14.36
N PHE A 296 -0.20 10.54 -14.09
CA PHE A 296 0.86 11.49 -13.83
C PHE A 296 1.84 11.39 -14.99
N THR A 297 1.83 12.38 -15.88
CA THR A 297 2.65 12.38 -17.10
C THR A 297 4.01 13.00 -16.79
N TYR A 298 5.07 12.39 -17.31
CA TYR A 298 6.43 12.90 -17.15
C TYR A 298 6.59 14.24 -17.89
N ASP A 299 6.98 15.27 -17.14
CA ASP A 299 7.38 16.57 -17.63
C ASP A 299 8.89 16.72 -17.53
N ALA A 300 9.55 16.76 -18.69
CA ALA A 300 11.00 16.90 -18.77
C ALA A 300 11.50 18.27 -18.28
N ALA A 301 10.66 19.31 -18.29
CA ALA A 301 11.07 20.65 -17.85
C ALA A 301 11.25 20.73 -16.32
N SER A 302 10.40 20.02 -15.57
CA SER A 302 10.46 19.92 -14.11
C SER A 302 11.06 18.61 -13.59
N ASP A 303 11.49 17.72 -14.49
CA ASP A 303 11.99 16.37 -14.19
C ASP A 303 11.09 15.62 -13.19
N SER A 304 9.78 15.69 -13.43
CA SER A 304 8.74 15.21 -12.51
C SER A 304 7.58 14.56 -13.26
N TYR A 305 6.90 13.60 -12.63
CA TYR A 305 5.59 13.14 -13.07
C TYR A 305 4.52 14.08 -12.52
N VAL A 306 3.72 14.67 -13.41
CA VAL A 306 2.73 15.72 -13.12
C VAL A 306 1.33 15.16 -13.31
N GLN A 307 0.50 15.25 -12.27
CA GLN A 307 -0.91 14.86 -12.28
C GLN A 307 -1.70 15.58 -13.37
N ASP A 308 -2.64 14.88 -14.00
CA ASP A 308 -3.67 15.50 -14.85
C ASP A 308 -4.45 16.60 -14.09
N SER A 309 -4.27 17.85 -14.53
CA SER A 309 -4.84 19.05 -13.90
C SER A 309 -6.37 19.13 -13.94
N ASN A 310 -7.03 18.31 -14.77
CA ASN A 310 -8.48 18.29 -14.87
C ASN A 310 -9.16 17.63 -13.66
N TYR A 311 -8.39 16.87 -12.89
CA TYR A 311 -8.93 16.07 -11.79
C TYR A 311 -8.22 16.36 -10.48
N ASP A 312 -8.97 16.25 -9.40
CA ASP A 312 -8.44 16.27 -8.05
C ASP A 312 -8.42 14.83 -7.54
N LEU A 313 -7.32 14.39 -6.96
CA LEU A 313 -7.19 13.09 -6.31
C LEU A 313 -7.75 13.22 -4.88
N ILE A 314 -8.64 12.32 -4.46
CA ILE A 314 -9.34 12.46 -3.17
C ILE A 314 -9.35 11.15 -2.39
N ASP A 315 -9.53 11.25 -1.07
CA ASP A 315 -9.95 10.13 -0.23
C ASP A 315 -11.49 10.04 -0.26
N ALA A 316 -12.06 8.95 -0.76
CA ALA A 316 -13.50 8.79 -0.84
C ALA A 316 -14.00 7.73 0.15
N PHE A 317 -15.11 8.06 0.82
CA PHE A 317 -15.73 7.22 1.83
C PHE A 317 -17.25 7.37 1.85
N ALA A 318 -17.97 6.38 2.37
CA ALA A 318 -19.41 6.47 2.54
C ALA A 318 -19.79 7.39 3.72
N SER A 319 -20.79 8.23 3.53
CA SER A 319 -21.35 9.13 4.54
C SER A 319 -22.88 9.06 4.57
N GLN A 320 -23.50 9.76 5.52
CA GLN A 320 -24.96 9.87 5.58
C GLN A 320 -25.58 10.54 4.34
N GLN A 321 -24.81 11.35 3.61
CA GLN A 321 -25.26 12.13 2.45
C GLN A 321 -24.87 11.50 1.11
N GLY A 322 -24.36 10.26 1.13
CA GLY A 322 -23.75 9.59 -0.03
C GLY A 322 -22.23 9.51 0.11
N ILE A 323 -21.48 9.54 -0.99
CA ILE A 323 -20.02 9.49 -0.94
C ILE A 323 -19.46 10.87 -0.61
N GLY A 324 -18.58 10.94 0.39
CA GLY A 324 -17.86 12.14 0.81
C GLY A 324 -16.35 11.98 0.64
N PHE A 325 -15.61 13.07 0.87
CA PHE A 325 -14.16 13.10 0.96
C PHE A 325 -13.72 14.12 2.03
N SER A 326 -12.49 14.00 2.52
CA SER A 326 -11.93 14.88 3.55
C SER A 326 -10.75 15.72 3.08
N THR A 327 -10.01 15.24 2.08
CA THR A 327 -8.86 15.92 1.48
C THR A 327 -8.86 15.76 -0.04
N SER A 328 -8.17 16.67 -0.73
CA SER A 328 -8.00 16.62 -2.19
C SER A 328 -6.62 17.10 -2.58
N HIS A 329 -5.96 16.38 -3.48
CA HIS A 329 -4.65 16.74 -4.04
C HIS A 329 -4.84 17.08 -5.53
N LYS A 330 -4.51 18.32 -5.88
CA LYS A 330 -4.53 18.82 -7.27
C LYS A 330 -3.13 19.24 -7.69
N ASN A 331 -2.86 19.14 -8.99
CA ASN A 331 -1.58 19.55 -9.60
C ASN A 331 -0.39 18.85 -8.94
N SER A 332 -0.60 17.63 -8.45
CA SER A 332 0.45 16.92 -7.74
C SER A 332 1.64 16.63 -8.64
N LYS A 333 2.84 16.67 -8.07
CA LYS A 333 4.09 16.39 -8.76
C LYS A 333 4.93 15.44 -7.93
N ILE A 334 5.44 14.40 -8.57
CA ILE A 334 6.41 13.46 -8.01
C ILE A 334 7.70 13.63 -8.78
N ALA A 335 8.79 14.01 -8.13
CA ALA A 335 10.09 14.12 -8.80
C ALA A 335 10.51 12.75 -9.37
N LYS A 336 11.18 12.73 -10.54
CA LYS A 336 11.70 11.48 -11.13
C LYS A 336 12.96 10.99 -10.41
N ALA A 337 13.80 11.92 -9.97
CA ALA A 337 15.00 11.60 -9.24
C ALA A 337 14.69 11.41 -7.75
N GLY A 338 14.96 10.21 -7.25
CA GLY A 338 14.89 9.96 -5.83
C GLY A 338 16.00 10.73 -5.11
N THR A 339 15.68 11.41 -4.02
CA THR A 339 16.67 11.88 -3.06
C THR A 339 17.21 10.65 -2.34
N ALA A 340 18.15 9.93 -2.97
CA ALA A 340 18.95 8.94 -2.25
C ALA A 340 19.67 9.71 -1.14
N GLY A 341 19.15 9.59 0.09
CA GLY A 341 19.61 10.34 1.24
C GLY A 341 21.10 10.15 1.43
N VAL A 342 21.89 11.13 1.03
CA VAL A 342 23.03 11.50 1.85
C VAL A 342 22.38 12.15 3.06
N GLU A 343 22.16 11.37 4.13
CA GLU A 343 21.80 11.96 5.41
C GLU A 343 22.85 13.02 5.72
N ASN A 344 22.44 14.30 5.68
CA ASN A 344 23.21 15.36 6.31
C ASN A 344 23.08 15.13 7.82
N VAL A 345 23.86 14.20 8.39
CA VAL A 345 24.00 14.08 9.85
C VAL A 345 24.90 15.20 10.36
N VAL A 346 24.51 16.44 10.14
CA VAL A 346 24.97 17.58 10.92
C VAL A 346 23.82 18.57 11.01
N ASN A 347 23.22 18.66 12.20
CA ASN A 347 22.47 19.85 12.59
C ASN A 347 23.38 21.07 12.38
N ASP A 348 23.10 21.89 11.37
CA ASP A 348 23.88 23.08 10.97
C ASP A 348 23.92 24.19 12.05
N GLY A 349 23.49 23.91 13.28
CA GLY A 349 23.48 24.83 14.42
C GLY A 349 24.61 24.64 15.44
N VAL A 350 25.51 23.66 15.27
CA VAL A 350 26.62 23.43 16.21
C VAL A 350 27.95 23.62 15.47
N ASN A 351 28.74 24.62 15.88
CA ASN A 351 30.15 24.71 15.50
C ASN A 351 30.87 23.45 16.01
N LYS A 352 30.97 22.43 15.16
CA LYS A 352 31.71 21.21 15.46
C LYS A 352 33.13 21.32 14.92
N ASP A 353 34.11 21.01 15.76
CA ASP A 353 35.51 20.98 15.37
C ASP A 353 35.76 19.86 14.35
N VAL A 354 36.22 20.24 13.16
CA VAL A 354 36.61 19.31 12.09
C VAL A 354 37.99 18.73 12.41
N VAL A 355 38.07 17.41 12.59
CA VAL A 355 39.33 16.70 12.89
C VAL A 355 39.98 16.09 11.67
N SER A 356 39.23 15.85 10.59
CA SER A 356 39.80 15.45 9.30
C SER A 356 38.92 15.77 8.11
N THR A 357 39.53 15.87 6.92
CA THR A 357 38.84 16.06 5.65
C THR A 357 39.39 15.09 4.62
N GLU A 358 38.50 14.37 3.94
CA GLU A 358 38.84 13.41 2.88
C GLU A 358 38.14 13.85 1.59
N TYR A 359 38.81 13.65 0.45
CA TYR A 359 38.26 13.98 -0.86
C TYR A 359 38.09 12.72 -1.70
N PHE A 360 37.02 12.67 -2.47
CA PHE A 360 36.72 11.60 -3.41
C PHE A 360 36.31 12.17 -4.75
N ASP A 361 36.70 11.50 -5.84
CA ASP A 361 36.09 11.77 -7.14
C ASP A 361 34.68 11.13 -7.21
N LEU A 362 33.91 11.42 -8.26
CA LEU A 362 32.54 10.92 -8.42
C LEU A 362 32.47 9.39 -8.63
N SER A 363 33.61 8.71 -8.83
CA SER A 363 33.68 7.25 -8.88
C SER A 363 33.88 6.61 -7.50
N GLY A 364 33.99 7.42 -6.44
CA GLY A 364 34.23 6.95 -5.07
C GLY A 364 35.72 6.67 -4.77
N ARG A 365 36.63 6.99 -5.70
CA ARG A 365 38.07 6.85 -5.47
C ARG A 365 38.57 8.03 -4.63
N ARG A 366 39.31 7.72 -3.56
CA ARG A 366 39.95 8.72 -2.72
C ARG A 366 41.00 9.51 -3.51
N ILE A 367 40.95 10.83 -3.42
CA ILE A 367 41.88 11.76 -4.06
C ILE A 367 42.51 12.69 -3.01
N SER A 368 43.68 13.27 -3.32
CA SER A 368 44.39 14.14 -2.39
C SER A 368 43.80 15.55 -2.29
N ASN A 369 43.08 16.00 -3.33
CA ASN A 369 42.38 17.28 -3.38
C ASN A 369 41.36 17.26 -4.53
N ILE A 370 40.36 18.14 -4.48
CA ILE A 370 39.44 18.36 -5.61
C ILE A 370 40.23 18.99 -6.77
N GLN A 371 40.30 18.27 -7.89
CA GLN A 371 40.78 18.80 -9.17
C GLN A 371 39.64 19.57 -9.88
N LYS A 372 39.93 20.34 -10.94
CA LYS A 372 38.90 21.11 -11.68
C LYS A 372 37.68 20.23 -11.98
N GLY A 373 36.49 20.67 -11.58
CA GLY A 373 35.25 19.91 -11.69
C GLY A 373 34.58 19.63 -10.33
N ALA A 374 33.74 18.59 -10.28
CA ALA A 374 32.98 18.21 -9.10
C ALA A 374 33.61 17.00 -8.37
N GLY A 375 33.56 17.01 -7.04
CA GLY A 375 33.90 15.86 -6.21
C GLY A 375 33.18 15.90 -4.87
N ILE A 376 33.51 14.94 -4.00
CA ILE A 376 32.89 14.77 -2.68
C ILE A 376 33.95 15.10 -1.63
N MET A 377 33.60 15.99 -0.70
CA MET A 377 34.39 16.27 0.48
C MET A 377 33.69 15.67 1.70
N VAL A 378 34.39 14.82 2.45
CA VAL A 378 33.91 14.23 3.70
C VAL A 378 34.67 14.86 4.86
N MET A 379 33.95 15.57 5.72
CA MET A 379 34.47 16.15 6.96
C MET A 379 34.16 15.19 8.11
N LYS A 380 35.14 14.83 8.93
CA LYS A 380 34.93 14.08 10.18
C LYS A 380 35.08 15.01 11.36
N TYR A 381 34.21 14.88 12.34
CA TYR A 381 34.18 15.70 13.56
C TYR A 381 34.78 14.93 14.75
N ALA A 382 35.20 15.68 15.78
CA ALA A 382 35.80 15.11 16.99
C ALA A 382 34.89 14.13 17.74
N ASP A 383 33.56 14.27 17.59
CA ASP A 383 32.54 13.40 18.19
C ASP A 383 32.31 12.08 17.43
N GLY A 384 33.08 11.83 16.36
CA GLY A 384 32.98 10.64 15.53
C GLY A 384 31.95 10.74 14.40
N THR A 385 31.17 11.83 14.31
CA THR A 385 30.22 12.06 13.20
C THR A 385 30.94 12.54 11.93
N SER A 386 30.28 12.43 10.77
CA SER A 386 30.83 12.85 9.47
C SER A 386 29.80 13.58 8.60
N LYS A 387 30.23 14.57 7.82
CA LYS A 387 29.42 15.29 6.80
C LYS A 387 30.04 15.10 5.43
N ALA A 388 29.26 14.60 4.48
CA ALA A 388 29.66 14.54 3.07
C ALA A 388 28.99 15.69 2.30
N VAL A 389 29.79 16.50 1.62
CA VAL A 389 29.29 17.60 0.78
C VAL A 389 29.84 17.49 -0.64
N LYS A 390 28.99 17.81 -1.61
CA LYS A 390 29.43 18.02 -2.99
C LYS A 390 30.17 19.36 -3.07
N VAL A 391 31.37 19.33 -3.63
CA VAL A 391 32.22 20.51 -3.84
C VAL A 391 32.58 20.62 -5.31
N VAL A 392 32.60 21.84 -5.82
CA VAL A 392 32.96 22.17 -7.21
C VAL A 392 34.09 23.19 -7.17
N LYS A 393 35.17 22.95 -7.93
CA LYS A 393 36.36 23.79 -7.98
C LYS A 393 36.74 24.22 -9.39
#